data_AF-A0A1T4JX19-F1
#
_entry.id   AF-A0A1T4JX19-F1
#
_cell.length_a   1.000
_cell.length_b   1.000
_cell.length_c   1.000
_cell.angle_alpha   90.00
_cell.angle_beta   90.00
_cell.angle_gamma   90.00
#
_symmetry.space_group_name_H-M   'P 1'
#
loop_
_entity.id
_entity.type
_entity.pdbx_description
1 polymer ?
#
loop_
_entity_poly.entity_id
_entity_poly.type
_entity_poly.pdbx_seq_one_letter_code
_entity_poly.pdbx_strand_id
1 'polypeptide(L)'
;MAIARAKASTITFNYTSQDYCVKNGDSYSIDKIQISPDIFKYRFFGDTLIFFEYDEEDDEISLEGYPVLVGGKAGSLYGTWQSINCSYDGYDGEMDCDDEDDYLIQDMTLRISKSSATIQSNFRYSDNIPQAKGDFIKTPAMLQLLECLDGNYTCIQGYEEDYFLDVSEEIEAAVQGLEIQKNSWKKNAANFVLNGKTVDIVVNKFERSYYTHDIALTVSINGTSCEFYDVDFEDDAVVPYCRAENEDYFDYTTVTNAKGNTVELVYEYEKYNGNDFTQCVHSAIENSPSDESVFYKKSAEDSRRQKMRDAKWKFWNAVSRISE
;
A
#
# COMPACT_ATOMS: atom_id res chain seq x y z
N MET A 1 -0.91 -20.11 -18.95
CA MET A 1 -1.92 -20.84 -19.76
C MET A 1 -2.27 -22.12 -19.02
N ALA A 2 -3.54 -22.34 -18.70
CA ALA A 2 -3.98 -23.50 -17.94
C ALA A 2 -4.52 -24.60 -18.86
N ILE A 3 -4.38 -25.87 -18.49
CA ILE A 3 -5.10 -26.99 -19.14
C ILE A 3 -6.28 -27.34 -18.25
N ALA A 4 -7.50 -27.12 -18.76
CA ALA A 4 -8.73 -27.54 -18.10
C ALA A 4 -8.99 -29.04 -18.34
N ARG A 5 -9.23 -29.81 -17.27
CA ARG A 5 -9.74 -31.19 -17.37
C ARG A 5 -11.02 -31.33 -16.55
N ALA A 6 -12.15 -31.49 -17.24
CA ALA A 6 -13.44 -31.69 -16.59
C ALA A 6 -13.73 -33.18 -16.35
N LYS A 7 -14.11 -33.57 -15.13
CA LYS A 7 -14.59 -34.91 -14.79
C LYS A 7 -15.62 -34.82 -13.67
N ALA A 8 -16.82 -35.38 -13.85
CA ALA A 8 -17.83 -35.51 -12.77
C ALA A 8 -18.07 -34.22 -11.94
N SER A 9 -18.23 -33.07 -12.62
CA SER A 9 -18.45 -31.75 -12.00
C SER A 9 -17.24 -31.12 -11.30
N THR A 10 -16.02 -31.63 -11.50
CA THR A 10 -14.79 -30.92 -11.16
C THR A 10 -14.05 -30.47 -12.42
N ILE A 11 -13.33 -29.36 -12.32
CA ILE A 11 -12.34 -28.88 -13.28
C ILE A 11 -11.02 -28.69 -12.53
N THR A 12 -9.92 -29.12 -13.15
CA THR A 12 -8.58 -28.76 -12.69
C THR A 12 -7.99 -27.74 -13.65
N PHE A 13 -7.50 -26.62 -13.14
CA PHE A 13 -6.71 -25.65 -13.89
C PHE A 13 -5.24 -25.89 -13.61
N ASN A 14 -4.57 -26.60 -14.53
CA ASN A 14 -3.12 -26.80 -14.42
C ASN A 14 -2.38 -25.54 -14.91
N TYR A 15 -1.97 -24.65 -14.01
CA TYR A 15 -1.06 -23.57 -14.37
C TYR A 15 0.29 -24.16 -14.75
N THR A 16 0.79 -23.75 -15.92
CA THR A 16 2.00 -24.34 -16.51
C THR A 16 3.28 -23.78 -15.87
N SER A 17 3.30 -22.48 -15.59
CA SER A 17 4.31 -21.74 -14.80
C SER A 17 4.04 -20.24 -14.93
N GLN A 18 4.48 -19.42 -13.97
CA GLN A 18 4.53 -17.96 -14.10
C GLN A 18 5.95 -17.41 -13.88
N ASP A 19 6.22 -16.22 -14.39
CA ASP A 19 7.52 -15.56 -14.29
C ASP A 19 7.61 -14.83 -12.94
N TYR A 20 8.60 -15.18 -12.12
CA TYR A 20 8.84 -14.54 -10.82
C TYR A 20 10.29 -14.09 -10.69
N CYS A 21 10.52 -13.13 -9.81
CA CYS A 21 11.88 -12.76 -9.40
C CYS A 21 12.46 -13.84 -8.47
N VAL A 22 13.68 -14.28 -8.77
CA VAL A 22 14.42 -15.24 -7.93
C VAL A 22 15.83 -14.75 -7.63
N LYS A 23 16.32 -15.08 -6.45
CA LYS A 23 17.70 -14.87 -6.02
C LYS A 23 18.55 -16.10 -6.34
N ASN A 24 19.70 -15.85 -6.94
CA ASN A 24 20.72 -16.85 -7.30
C ASN A 24 22.08 -16.40 -6.76
N GLY A 25 22.36 -16.74 -5.50
CA GLY A 25 23.52 -16.18 -4.79
C GLY A 25 23.40 -14.66 -4.68
N ASP A 26 24.38 -13.93 -5.19
CA ASP A 26 24.42 -12.46 -5.16
C ASP A 26 23.75 -11.79 -6.38
N SER A 27 22.93 -12.53 -7.13
CA SER A 27 22.32 -12.06 -8.38
C SER A 27 20.82 -12.33 -8.44
N TYR A 28 20.12 -11.51 -9.20
CA TYR A 28 18.67 -11.59 -9.39
C TYR A 28 18.34 -11.90 -10.84
N SER A 29 17.34 -12.74 -11.06
CA SER A 29 16.88 -13.10 -12.40
C SER A 29 15.40 -13.46 -12.38
N ILE A 30 14.77 -13.46 -13.55
CA ILE A 30 13.41 -13.98 -13.71
C ILE A 30 13.47 -15.48 -14.00
N ASP A 31 12.78 -16.30 -13.22
CA ASP A 31 12.62 -17.75 -13.47
C ASP A 31 11.13 -18.14 -13.47
N LYS A 32 10.86 -19.31 -14.03
CA LYS A 32 9.52 -19.87 -14.16
C LYS A 32 9.19 -20.78 -13.00
N ILE A 33 8.23 -20.36 -12.20
CA ILE A 33 7.80 -21.09 -11.00
C ILE A 33 6.58 -21.93 -11.34
N GLN A 34 6.63 -23.19 -10.92
CA GLN A 34 5.51 -24.09 -11.09
C GLN A 34 4.52 -23.84 -9.96
N ILE A 35 3.36 -23.29 -10.32
CA ILE A 35 2.26 -23.09 -9.38
C ILE A 35 1.47 -24.41 -9.33
N SER A 36 1.05 -24.79 -8.13
CA SER A 36 0.17 -25.93 -7.93
C SER A 36 -1.10 -25.78 -8.77
N PRO A 37 -1.66 -26.89 -9.28
CA PRO A 37 -2.91 -26.84 -10.01
C PRO A 37 -4.06 -26.54 -9.07
N ASP A 38 -4.92 -25.58 -9.42
CA ASP A 38 -6.14 -25.36 -8.65
C ASP A 38 -7.22 -26.35 -9.11
N ILE A 39 -7.82 -27.05 -8.15
CA ILE A 39 -8.96 -27.92 -8.39
C ILE A 39 -10.22 -27.19 -7.92
N PHE A 40 -11.20 -27.09 -8.81
CA PHE A 40 -12.51 -26.53 -8.46
C PHE A 40 -13.61 -27.53 -8.76
N LYS A 41 -14.61 -27.58 -7.90
CA LYS A 41 -15.91 -28.10 -8.28
C LYS A 41 -16.70 -27.00 -8.96
N TYR A 42 -17.58 -27.36 -9.89
CA TYR A 42 -18.44 -26.38 -10.56
C TYR A 42 -19.89 -26.85 -10.65
N ARG A 43 -20.82 -25.89 -10.66
CA ARG A 43 -22.25 -26.12 -10.86
C ARG A 43 -22.85 -25.08 -11.81
N PHE A 44 -23.92 -25.48 -12.49
CA PHE A 44 -24.73 -24.58 -13.31
C PHE A 44 -26.05 -24.25 -12.61
N PHE A 45 -26.38 -22.97 -12.57
CA PHE A 45 -27.67 -22.44 -12.15
C PHE A 45 -28.26 -21.66 -13.33
N GLY A 46 -28.97 -22.35 -14.22
CA GLY A 46 -29.42 -21.78 -15.49
C GLY A 46 -28.23 -21.38 -16.38
N ASP A 47 -28.08 -20.08 -16.63
CA ASP A 47 -27.00 -19.48 -17.43
C ASP A 47 -25.80 -19.02 -16.57
N THR A 48 -25.82 -19.33 -15.28
CA THR A 48 -24.76 -19.01 -14.32
C THR A 48 -23.89 -20.23 -14.06
N LEU A 49 -22.58 -20.03 -14.05
CA LEU A 49 -21.55 -21.00 -13.66
C LEU A 49 -20.94 -20.55 -12.33
N ILE A 50 -20.89 -21.45 -11.35
CA ILE A 50 -20.31 -21.18 -10.03
C ILE A 50 -19.21 -22.20 -9.78
N PHE A 51 -18.06 -21.73 -9.32
CA PHE A 51 -16.97 -22.57 -8.83
C PHE A 51 -17.00 -22.65 -7.30
N PHE A 52 -16.51 -23.76 -6.78
CA PHE A 52 -16.35 -24.02 -5.35
C PHE A 52 -14.93 -24.51 -5.16
N GLU A 53 -14.19 -23.84 -4.30
CA GLU A 53 -12.83 -24.24 -3.94
C GLU A 53 -12.86 -25.64 -3.32
N TYR A 54 -11.81 -26.41 -3.61
CA TYR A 54 -11.59 -27.71 -3.04
C TYR A 54 -10.34 -27.62 -2.19
N ASP A 55 -10.52 -27.82 -0.89
CA ASP A 55 -9.43 -27.89 0.06
C ASP A 55 -8.79 -29.28 -0.01
N GLU A 56 -7.56 -29.34 -0.50
CA GLU A 56 -6.80 -30.58 -0.62
C GLU A 56 -6.31 -31.10 0.75
N GLU A 57 -6.21 -30.25 1.78
CA GLU A 57 -5.70 -30.64 3.10
C GLU A 57 -6.70 -31.56 3.82
N ASP A 58 -7.99 -31.23 3.74
CA ASP A 58 -9.07 -31.95 4.42
C ASP A 58 -10.05 -32.70 3.49
N ASP A 59 -9.82 -32.71 2.16
CA ASP A 59 -10.71 -33.31 1.13
C ASP A 59 -12.14 -32.73 1.20
N GLU A 60 -12.24 -31.44 1.54
CA GLU A 60 -13.49 -30.72 1.68
C GLU A 60 -13.73 -29.78 0.49
N ILE A 61 -15.01 -29.59 0.15
CA ILE A 61 -15.41 -28.62 -0.86
C ILE A 61 -16.05 -27.46 -0.12
N SER A 62 -15.56 -26.25 -0.38
CA SER A 62 -16.17 -25.05 0.17
C SER A 62 -17.66 -25.03 -0.14
N LEU A 63 -18.47 -24.72 0.88
CA LEU A 63 -19.89 -24.46 0.69
C LEU A 63 -20.12 -23.08 0.07
N GLU A 64 -19.14 -22.19 0.19
CA GLU A 64 -19.10 -20.91 -0.49
C GLU A 64 -18.66 -21.07 -1.95
N GLY A 65 -19.46 -20.49 -2.85
CA GLY A 65 -19.22 -20.52 -4.28
C GLY A 65 -18.63 -19.20 -4.78
N TYR A 66 -17.39 -19.24 -5.27
CA TYR A 66 -16.73 -18.12 -5.96
C TYR A 66 -15.71 -18.64 -6.98
N PRO A 67 -15.51 -17.98 -8.14
CA PRO A 67 -16.30 -16.86 -8.65
C PRO A 67 -17.66 -17.29 -9.23
N VAL A 68 -18.63 -16.39 -9.17
CA VAL A 68 -19.92 -16.51 -9.86
C VAL A 68 -19.81 -15.85 -11.23
N LEU A 69 -20.07 -16.63 -12.28
CA LEU A 69 -19.84 -16.24 -13.66
C LEU A 69 -21.09 -16.37 -14.53
N VAL A 70 -21.29 -15.43 -15.45
CA VAL A 70 -22.36 -15.47 -16.46
C VAL A 70 -21.79 -15.49 -17.87
N GLY A 71 -22.59 -16.01 -18.80
CA GLY A 71 -22.24 -16.06 -20.21
C GLY A 71 -22.16 -17.49 -20.74
N GLY A 72 -21.26 -17.71 -21.69
CA GLY A 72 -21.13 -19.01 -22.34
C GLY A 72 -22.42 -19.49 -23.02
N LYS A 73 -22.65 -20.80 -22.98
CA LYS A 73 -23.88 -21.45 -23.43
C LYS A 73 -24.42 -22.26 -22.27
N ALA A 74 -25.70 -22.10 -21.94
CA ALA A 74 -26.40 -22.82 -20.88
C ALA A 74 -25.98 -24.31 -20.79
N GLY A 75 -25.53 -24.72 -19.61
CA GLY A 75 -25.11 -26.11 -19.32
C GLY A 75 -23.83 -26.59 -20.03
N SER A 76 -23.08 -25.71 -20.70
CA SER A 76 -21.81 -26.02 -21.36
C SER A 76 -20.66 -25.24 -20.73
N LEU A 77 -19.73 -25.96 -20.10
CA LEU A 77 -18.53 -25.36 -19.50
C LEU A 77 -17.66 -24.61 -20.53
N TYR A 78 -17.65 -25.09 -21.77
CA TYR A 78 -16.88 -24.46 -22.84
C TYR A 78 -17.53 -23.18 -23.33
N GLY A 79 -16.78 -22.09 -23.33
CA GLY A 79 -17.26 -20.76 -23.67
C GLY A 79 -16.42 -19.66 -23.04
N THR A 80 -16.95 -18.45 -23.11
CA THR A 80 -16.44 -17.27 -22.42
C THR A 80 -17.40 -16.92 -21.30
N TRP A 81 -16.88 -16.79 -20.09
CA TRP A 81 -17.57 -16.52 -18.86
C TRP A 81 -17.02 -15.22 -18.26
N GLN A 82 -17.89 -14.42 -17.66
CA GLN A 82 -17.53 -13.14 -17.03
C GLN A 82 -18.02 -13.15 -15.59
N SER A 83 -17.19 -12.68 -14.65
CA SER A 83 -17.62 -12.52 -13.25
C SER A 83 -18.71 -11.46 -13.15
N ILE A 84 -19.60 -11.67 -12.18
CA ILE A 84 -20.61 -10.69 -11.79
C ILE A 84 -20.39 -10.13 -10.38
N ASN A 85 -19.22 -10.40 -9.77
CA ASN A 85 -18.86 -9.97 -8.41
C ASN A 85 -19.97 -10.32 -7.40
N CYS A 86 -20.40 -11.57 -7.43
CA CYS A 86 -21.28 -12.14 -6.42
C CYS A 86 -20.59 -13.36 -5.81
N SER A 87 -20.96 -13.70 -4.60
CA SER A 87 -20.68 -14.97 -3.94
C SER A 87 -21.97 -15.78 -3.81
N TYR A 88 -21.83 -17.09 -3.63
CA TYR A 88 -22.96 -17.98 -3.40
C TYR A 88 -22.80 -18.68 -2.07
N ASP A 89 -23.70 -18.39 -1.13
CA ASP A 89 -23.77 -19.08 0.14
C ASP A 89 -24.48 -20.42 -0.06
N GLY A 90 -23.73 -21.51 0.10
CA GLY A 90 -24.24 -22.87 -0.03
C GLY A 90 -25.05 -23.37 1.17
N TYR A 91 -24.98 -22.72 2.33
CA TYR A 91 -25.79 -23.04 3.52
C TYR A 91 -27.23 -22.60 3.32
N ASP A 92 -27.43 -21.35 2.91
CA ASP A 92 -28.76 -20.76 2.73
C ASP A 92 -29.25 -20.86 1.27
N GLY A 93 -28.34 -21.16 0.34
CA GLY A 93 -28.64 -21.31 -1.08
C GLY A 93 -28.92 -19.99 -1.77
N GLU A 94 -28.38 -18.91 -1.23
CA GLU A 94 -28.61 -17.53 -1.68
C GLU A 94 -27.39 -16.99 -2.44
N MET A 95 -27.66 -16.04 -3.33
CA MET A 95 -26.63 -15.31 -4.05
C MET A 95 -26.48 -13.96 -3.37
N ASP A 96 -25.27 -13.66 -2.92
CA ASP A 96 -24.92 -12.36 -2.37
C ASP A 96 -24.14 -11.57 -3.43
N CYS A 97 -24.64 -10.39 -3.75
CA CYS A 97 -24.07 -9.49 -4.73
C CYS A 97 -23.91 -8.09 -4.13
N ASP A 98 -23.86 -7.95 -2.80
CA ASP A 98 -23.92 -6.65 -2.15
C ASP A 98 -22.69 -5.79 -2.49
N ASP A 99 -22.90 -4.88 -3.45
CA ASP A 99 -21.95 -3.87 -3.95
C ASP A 99 -21.57 -2.81 -2.88
N GLU A 100 -22.24 -2.78 -1.73
CA GLU A 100 -22.12 -1.71 -0.73
C GLU A 100 -20.92 -1.87 0.20
N ASP A 101 -20.50 -3.11 0.50
CA ASP A 101 -19.41 -3.40 1.43
C ASP A 101 -18.12 -3.87 0.72
N ASP A 102 -18.21 -4.32 -0.54
CA ASP A 102 -17.06 -4.76 -1.32
C ASP A 102 -16.29 -3.57 -1.92
N TYR A 103 -15.27 -3.13 -1.20
CA TYR A 103 -14.34 -2.10 -1.66
C TYR A 103 -13.51 -2.57 -2.85
N LEU A 104 -13.30 -3.87 -3.04
CA LEU A 104 -12.49 -4.47 -4.10
C LEU A 104 -13.35 -5.30 -5.06
N ILE A 105 -13.28 -4.97 -6.34
CA ILE A 105 -14.02 -5.63 -7.43
C ILE A 105 -13.04 -6.43 -8.28
N GLN A 106 -13.37 -7.69 -8.57
CA GLN A 106 -12.62 -8.55 -9.48
C GLN A 106 -13.34 -8.68 -10.83
N ASP A 107 -12.86 -7.95 -11.83
CA ASP A 107 -13.28 -8.15 -13.22
C ASP A 107 -12.54 -9.37 -13.80
N MET A 108 -13.19 -10.54 -13.78
CA MET A 108 -12.66 -11.79 -14.30
C MET A 108 -13.34 -12.16 -15.64
N THR A 109 -12.53 -12.56 -16.62
CA THR A 109 -12.96 -13.26 -17.83
C THR A 109 -12.30 -14.63 -17.90
N LEU A 110 -13.12 -15.68 -17.88
CA LEU A 110 -12.69 -17.07 -18.01
C LEU A 110 -13.08 -17.61 -19.39
N ARG A 111 -12.09 -18.09 -20.15
CA ARG A 111 -12.29 -18.74 -21.45
C ARG A 111 -11.88 -20.20 -21.37
N ILE A 112 -12.84 -21.10 -21.53
CA ILE A 112 -12.62 -22.55 -21.47
C ILE A 112 -12.83 -23.17 -22.84
N SER A 113 -11.83 -23.91 -23.30
CA SER A 113 -11.88 -24.77 -24.48
C SER A 113 -11.60 -26.23 -24.09
N LYS A 114 -11.73 -27.16 -25.04
CA LYS A 114 -11.45 -28.59 -24.80
C LYS A 114 -9.99 -28.88 -24.45
N SER A 115 -9.07 -27.98 -24.80
CA SER A 115 -7.62 -28.19 -24.66
C SER A 115 -6.91 -27.13 -23.82
N SER A 116 -7.60 -26.06 -23.44
CA SER A 116 -7.00 -24.95 -22.72
C SER A 116 -8.04 -24.15 -21.94
N ALA A 117 -7.57 -23.48 -20.90
CA ALA A 117 -8.28 -22.40 -20.23
C ALA A 117 -7.38 -21.17 -20.10
N THR A 118 -8.00 -20.01 -20.21
CA THR A 118 -7.36 -18.72 -19.94
C THR A 118 -8.24 -17.97 -18.95
N ILE A 119 -7.63 -17.54 -17.85
CA ILE A 119 -8.21 -16.63 -16.88
C ILE A 119 -7.54 -15.28 -17.12
N GLN A 120 -8.35 -14.23 -17.19
CA GLN A 120 -7.91 -12.84 -17.16
C GLN A 120 -8.62 -12.18 -16.00
N SER A 121 -7.89 -11.74 -14.99
CA SER A 121 -8.44 -11.04 -13.83
C SER A 121 -7.85 -9.65 -13.77
N ASN A 122 -8.69 -8.67 -13.46
CA ASN A 122 -8.27 -7.34 -13.11
C ASN A 122 -8.97 -6.95 -11.82
N PHE A 123 -8.21 -6.50 -10.83
CA PHE A 123 -8.75 -6.01 -9.57
C PHE A 123 -8.82 -4.49 -9.62
N ARG A 124 -9.93 -3.93 -9.19
CA ARG A 124 -10.11 -2.48 -9.07
C ARG A 124 -10.91 -2.17 -7.83
N TYR A 125 -10.77 -0.96 -7.31
CA TYR A 125 -11.65 -0.52 -6.24
C TYR A 125 -13.05 -0.19 -6.75
N SER A 126 -14.03 -0.34 -5.88
CA SER A 126 -15.39 0.12 -6.09
C SER A 126 -15.40 1.64 -6.31
N ASP A 127 -16.18 2.10 -7.29
CA ASP A 127 -16.29 3.53 -7.59
C ASP A 127 -16.92 4.33 -6.43
N ASN A 128 -17.45 3.64 -5.41
CA ASN A 128 -18.02 4.27 -4.22
C ASN A 128 -16.95 4.81 -3.27
N ILE A 129 -15.72 4.27 -3.29
CA ILE A 129 -14.66 4.72 -2.38
C ILE A 129 -13.79 5.84 -3.01
N PRO A 130 -13.31 6.83 -2.23
CA PRO A 130 -12.49 7.94 -2.76
C PRO A 130 -11.20 7.51 -3.47
N GLN A 131 -10.64 6.38 -3.05
CA GLN A 131 -9.38 5.82 -3.51
C GLN A 131 -9.47 5.44 -4.99
N ALA A 132 -10.61 4.87 -5.43
CA ALA A 132 -10.89 4.57 -6.83
C ALA A 132 -10.88 5.82 -7.73
N LYS A 133 -11.23 6.99 -7.17
CA LYS A 133 -11.28 8.28 -7.87
C LYS A 133 -9.95 9.05 -7.79
N GLY A 134 -8.99 8.54 -7.04
CA GLY A 134 -7.75 9.22 -6.69
C GLY A 134 -8.00 10.49 -5.88
N ASP A 135 -8.98 10.45 -4.96
CA ASP A 135 -9.36 11.55 -4.08
C ASP A 135 -8.74 11.38 -2.69
N PHE A 136 -7.42 11.63 -2.62
CA PHE A 136 -6.61 11.50 -1.42
C PHE A 136 -7.13 12.34 -0.25
N ILE A 137 -7.70 13.53 -0.52
CA ILE A 137 -8.15 14.46 0.52
C ILE A 137 -9.39 13.97 1.29
N LYS A 138 -9.92 12.79 0.96
CA LYS A 138 -11.04 12.12 1.65
C LYS A 138 -10.63 10.81 2.31
N THR A 139 -9.33 10.50 2.30
CA THR A 139 -8.82 9.20 2.77
C THR A 139 -8.26 9.31 4.19
N PRO A 140 -8.20 8.20 4.94
CA PRO A 140 -7.56 8.17 6.26
C PRO A 140 -6.11 8.67 6.27
N ALA A 141 -5.37 8.48 5.16
CA ALA A 141 -4.01 9.01 5.01
C ALA A 141 -3.95 10.54 5.12
N MET A 142 -4.94 11.25 4.57
CA MET A 142 -5.03 12.71 4.71
C MET A 142 -5.37 13.09 6.15
N LEU A 143 -6.27 12.35 6.81
CA LEU A 143 -6.61 12.59 8.22
C LEU A 143 -5.38 12.44 9.13
N GLN A 144 -4.65 11.32 9.01
CA GLN A 144 -3.41 11.08 9.77
C GLN A 144 -2.37 12.17 9.49
N LEU A 145 -2.25 12.60 8.24
CA LEU A 145 -1.34 13.70 7.90
C LEU A 145 -1.75 14.98 8.62
N LEU A 146 -3.05 15.34 8.64
CA LEU A 146 -3.53 16.51 9.40
C LEU A 146 -3.24 16.40 10.90
N GLU A 147 -3.45 15.22 11.50
CA GLU A 147 -3.18 14.96 12.92
C GLU A 147 -1.68 15.04 13.25
N CYS A 148 -0.81 14.57 12.35
CA CYS A 148 0.63 14.71 12.48
C CYS A 148 1.11 16.15 12.33
N LEU A 149 0.43 16.98 11.54
CA LEU A 149 0.77 18.39 11.45
C LEU A 149 0.55 19.14 12.78
N ASP A 150 -0.22 18.57 13.73
CA ASP A 150 -0.35 19.05 15.11
C ASP A 150 0.80 18.56 16.04
N GLY A 151 1.70 17.71 15.55
CA GLY A 151 2.95 17.32 16.22
C GLY A 151 2.84 16.15 17.19
N ASN A 152 1.66 15.54 17.34
CA ASN A 152 1.40 14.51 18.35
C ASN A 152 1.40 13.07 17.80
N TYR A 153 1.45 12.90 16.47
CA TYR A 153 1.23 11.62 15.80
C TYR A 153 2.24 11.39 14.68
N THR A 154 2.44 10.14 14.31
CA THR A 154 3.11 9.76 13.06
C THR A 154 2.26 10.19 11.87
N CYS A 155 2.90 10.68 10.81
CA CYS A 155 2.19 11.27 9.67
C CYS A 155 1.36 10.29 8.87
N ILE A 156 1.95 9.16 8.51
CA ILE A 156 1.28 8.09 7.79
C ILE A 156 1.89 6.81 8.33
N GLN A 157 1.14 6.08 9.14
CA GLN A 157 1.50 4.71 9.53
C GLN A 157 1.16 3.81 8.34
N GLY A 158 1.95 2.79 8.06
CA GLY A 158 1.72 1.86 6.94
C GLY A 158 0.26 1.42 6.79
N TYR A 159 -0.14 1.06 5.57
CA TYR A 159 -1.54 0.96 5.20
C TYR A 159 -2.24 -0.33 5.71
N GLU A 160 -3.19 -0.20 6.65
CA GLU A 160 -4.11 -1.27 7.07
C GLU A 160 -5.44 -1.24 6.27
N GLU A 161 -6.32 -2.25 6.44
CA GLU A 161 -7.61 -2.38 5.72
C GLU A 161 -8.54 -1.15 5.87
N ASP A 162 -8.44 -0.40 6.98
CA ASP A 162 -9.26 0.78 7.25
C ASP A 162 -9.05 1.95 6.27
N TYR A 163 -8.03 1.88 5.41
CA TYR A 163 -7.69 2.91 4.43
C TYR A 163 -8.63 3.02 3.23
N PHE A 164 -9.71 2.23 3.15
CA PHE A 164 -10.71 2.27 2.06
C PHE A 164 -11.95 3.12 2.37
N LEU A 165 -11.98 3.77 3.54
CA LEU A 165 -13.11 4.56 3.98
C LEU A 165 -13.12 5.96 3.35
N ASP A 166 -14.33 6.50 3.14
CA ASP A 166 -14.52 7.95 2.96
C ASP A 166 -14.63 8.59 4.34
N VAL A 167 -13.58 9.30 4.75
CA VAL A 167 -13.49 10.00 6.04
C VAL A 167 -13.62 11.52 5.87
N SER A 168 -14.39 11.96 4.87
CA SER A 168 -14.59 13.38 4.57
C SER A 168 -15.11 14.16 5.78
N GLU A 169 -16.01 13.58 6.58
CA GLU A 169 -16.60 14.27 7.74
C GLU A 169 -15.57 14.48 8.84
N GLU A 170 -14.73 13.48 9.10
CA GLU A 170 -13.63 13.51 10.07
C GLU A 170 -12.55 14.51 9.64
N ILE A 171 -12.24 14.58 8.35
CA ILE A 171 -11.30 15.56 7.81
C ILE A 171 -11.85 16.98 7.99
N GLU A 172 -13.14 17.22 7.74
CA GLU A 172 -13.74 18.54 8.01
C GLU A 172 -13.72 18.88 9.51
N ALA A 173 -13.96 17.89 10.38
CA ALA A 173 -13.84 18.07 11.83
C ALA A 173 -12.41 18.40 12.25
N ALA A 174 -11.41 17.70 11.71
CA ALA A 174 -9.98 17.97 11.97
C ALA A 174 -9.58 19.37 11.49
N VAL A 175 -10.01 19.79 10.28
CA VAL A 175 -9.76 21.14 9.78
C VAL A 175 -10.33 22.20 10.73
N GLN A 176 -11.56 22.01 11.21
CA GLN A 176 -12.18 22.94 12.15
C GLN A 176 -11.46 22.94 13.50
N GLY A 177 -11.12 21.76 14.03
CA GLY A 177 -10.44 21.60 15.32
C GLY A 177 -9.03 22.19 15.34
N LEU A 178 -8.30 22.09 14.22
CA LEU A 178 -6.96 22.65 14.04
C LEU A 178 -6.95 24.10 13.54
N GLU A 179 -8.12 24.73 13.39
CA GLU A 179 -8.28 26.10 12.88
C GLU A 179 -7.59 26.34 11.51
N ILE A 180 -7.61 25.32 10.64
CA ILE A 180 -6.95 25.37 9.33
C ILE A 180 -7.66 26.36 8.40
N GLN A 181 -6.88 27.30 7.84
CA GLN A 181 -7.38 28.23 6.83
C GLN A 181 -7.17 27.64 5.43
N LYS A 182 -8.22 27.08 4.85
CA LYS A 182 -8.18 26.47 3.51
C LYS A 182 -7.96 27.53 2.42
N ASN A 183 -6.89 27.40 1.65
CA ASN A 183 -6.64 28.23 0.47
C ASN A 183 -7.11 27.53 -0.82
N SER A 184 -6.69 26.27 -1.02
CA SER A 184 -7.08 25.45 -2.18
C SER A 184 -7.06 23.97 -1.83
N TRP A 185 -8.14 23.25 -2.14
CA TRP A 185 -8.26 21.82 -1.89
C TRP A 185 -8.72 21.14 -3.17
N LYS A 186 -7.98 20.14 -3.61
CA LYS A 186 -8.20 19.33 -4.81
C LYS A 186 -7.95 17.88 -4.45
N LYS A 187 -8.47 16.98 -5.28
CA LYS A 187 -8.39 15.53 -5.05
C LYS A 187 -6.99 14.99 -4.71
N ASN A 188 -5.95 15.59 -5.28
CA ASN A 188 -4.56 15.17 -5.12
C ASN A 188 -3.63 16.30 -4.62
N ALA A 189 -4.18 17.40 -4.10
CA ALA A 189 -3.39 18.51 -3.60
C ALA A 189 -4.18 19.37 -2.61
N ALA A 190 -3.51 19.83 -1.56
CA ALA A 190 -4.10 20.76 -0.61
C ALA A 190 -3.10 21.89 -0.29
N ASN A 191 -3.59 23.12 -0.22
CA ASN A 191 -2.86 24.27 0.27
C ASN A 191 -3.69 24.99 1.33
N PHE A 192 -3.07 25.26 2.46
CA PHE A 192 -3.71 25.90 3.60
C PHE A 192 -2.70 26.55 4.53
N VAL A 193 -3.22 27.29 5.52
CA VAL A 193 -2.42 27.86 6.61
C VAL A 193 -2.78 27.17 7.91
N LEU A 194 -1.76 26.71 8.64
CA LEU A 194 -1.85 26.14 9.99
C LEU A 194 -0.79 26.83 10.87
N ASN A 195 -1.19 27.36 12.02
CA ASN A 195 -0.29 28.06 12.95
C ASN A 195 0.60 29.14 12.28
N GLY A 196 0.04 29.85 11.30
CA GLY A 196 0.73 30.90 10.54
C GLY A 196 1.74 30.39 9.50
N LYS A 197 1.85 29.07 9.30
CA LYS A 197 2.69 28.45 8.28
C LYS A 197 1.87 28.03 7.07
N THR A 198 2.40 28.29 5.88
CA THR A 198 1.82 27.76 4.65
C THR A 198 2.24 26.31 4.48
N VAL A 199 1.25 25.44 4.32
CA VAL A 199 1.40 24.02 4.04
C VAL A 199 0.89 23.75 2.63
N ASP A 200 1.71 23.06 1.83
CA ASP A 200 1.39 22.57 0.50
C ASP A 200 1.57 21.05 0.48
N ILE A 201 0.49 20.32 0.19
CA ILE A 201 0.48 18.87 0.01
C ILE A 201 0.28 18.61 -1.47
N VAL A 202 1.15 17.80 -2.06
CA VAL A 202 1.05 17.34 -3.45
C VAL A 202 1.18 15.83 -3.48
N VAL A 203 0.15 15.15 -3.98
CA VAL A 203 0.16 13.71 -4.18
C VAL A 203 0.63 13.44 -5.60
N ASN A 204 1.86 12.93 -5.72
CA ASN A 204 2.54 12.67 -6.98
C ASN A 204 2.11 11.32 -7.56
N LYS A 205 1.93 10.33 -6.69
CA LYS A 205 1.49 8.98 -7.03
C LYS A 205 0.54 8.45 -5.97
N PHE A 206 -0.52 7.81 -6.41
CA PHE A 206 -1.53 7.19 -5.57
C PHE A 206 -2.18 6.07 -6.38
N GLU A 207 -1.41 5.00 -6.56
CA GLU A 207 -1.83 3.79 -7.24
C GLU A 207 -2.05 2.71 -6.20
N ARG A 208 -3.21 2.06 -6.26
CA ARG A 208 -3.51 0.95 -5.38
C ARG A 208 -4.33 -0.09 -6.14
N SER A 209 -3.99 -1.36 -5.93
CA SER A 209 -4.73 -2.53 -6.36
C SER A 209 -4.59 -3.60 -5.28
N TYR A 210 -5.13 -4.79 -5.52
CA TYR A 210 -4.98 -5.90 -4.58
C TYR A 210 -3.50 -6.30 -4.35
N TYR A 211 -2.67 -6.29 -5.40
CA TYR A 211 -1.26 -6.73 -5.33
C TYR A 211 -0.26 -5.58 -5.33
N THR A 212 -0.74 -4.34 -5.37
CA THR A 212 0.13 -3.19 -5.57
C THR A 212 -0.32 -2.01 -4.72
N HIS A 213 0.63 -1.45 -4.00
CA HIS A 213 0.53 -0.20 -3.28
C HIS A 213 1.68 0.69 -3.74
N ASP A 214 1.39 1.86 -4.28
CA ASP A 214 2.44 2.81 -4.65
C ASP A 214 1.95 4.25 -4.45
N ILE A 215 2.38 4.80 -3.33
CA ILE A 215 2.01 6.13 -2.87
C ILE A 215 3.26 6.97 -2.76
N ALA A 216 3.21 8.15 -3.36
CA ALA A 216 4.25 9.14 -3.25
C ALA A 216 3.62 10.51 -3.10
N LEU A 217 4.02 11.23 -2.06
CA LEU A 217 3.56 12.60 -1.83
C LEU A 217 4.67 13.49 -1.31
N THR A 218 4.44 14.78 -1.44
CA THR A 218 5.33 15.83 -0.97
C THR A 218 4.55 16.78 -0.09
N VAL A 219 5.05 17.03 1.11
CA VAL A 219 4.54 18.06 2.02
C VAL A 219 5.59 19.16 2.13
N SER A 220 5.24 20.36 1.69
CA SER A 220 6.07 21.55 1.82
C SER A 220 5.51 22.46 2.91
N ILE A 221 6.34 22.79 3.91
CA ILE A 221 5.99 23.69 5.00
C ILE A 221 6.96 24.87 4.98
N ASN A 222 6.47 26.07 4.66
CA ASN A 222 7.28 27.29 4.50
C ASN A 222 8.56 27.07 3.64
N GLY A 223 8.45 26.27 2.57
CA GLY A 223 9.56 25.97 1.65
C GLY A 223 10.48 24.81 2.04
N THR A 224 10.30 24.20 3.22
CA THR A 224 10.94 22.90 3.54
C THR A 224 10.10 21.78 2.96
N SER A 225 10.68 20.95 2.11
CA SER A 225 9.99 19.85 1.42
C SER A 225 10.31 18.51 2.07
N CYS A 226 9.27 17.76 2.44
CA CYS A 226 9.34 16.42 3.00
C CYS A 226 8.67 15.44 2.03
N GLU A 227 9.40 14.40 1.63
CA GLU A 227 8.92 13.40 0.67
C GLU A 227 8.55 12.11 1.40
N PHE A 228 7.37 11.59 1.07
CA PHE A 228 6.88 10.31 1.55
C PHE A 228 6.79 9.34 0.38
N TYR A 229 7.18 8.10 0.62
CA TYR A 229 6.91 6.96 -0.23
C TYR A 229 6.50 5.75 0.61
N ASP A 230 5.51 5.05 0.09
CA ASP A 230 5.04 3.77 0.57
C ASP A 230 4.75 2.91 -0.66
N VAL A 231 5.59 1.90 -0.86
CA VAL A 231 5.55 1.05 -2.05
C VAL A 231 5.60 -0.39 -1.60
N ASP A 232 4.57 -1.13 -1.93
CA ASP A 232 4.44 -2.55 -1.63
C ASP A 232 3.91 -3.27 -2.88
N PHE A 233 4.64 -4.28 -3.34
CA PHE A 233 4.25 -5.12 -4.48
C PHE A 233 4.41 -6.58 -4.10
N GLU A 234 3.39 -7.38 -4.41
CA GLU A 234 3.42 -8.82 -4.21
C GLU A 234 3.57 -9.58 -5.54
N ASP A 235 4.07 -10.80 -5.46
CA ASP A 235 4.10 -11.79 -6.53
C ASP A 235 4.73 -11.29 -7.84
N ASP A 236 3.99 -11.35 -8.95
CA ASP A 236 4.48 -11.00 -10.28
C ASP A 236 4.66 -9.49 -10.45
N ALA A 237 4.03 -8.67 -9.61
CA ALA A 237 4.24 -7.23 -9.59
C ALA A 237 5.65 -6.83 -9.12
N VAL A 238 6.39 -7.75 -8.46
CA VAL A 238 7.80 -7.57 -8.07
C VAL A 238 8.76 -7.63 -9.28
N VAL A 239 8.38 -8.33 -10.36
CA VAL A 239 9.26 -8.61 -11.53
C VAL A 239 9.98 -7.37 -12.09
N PRO A 240 9.35 -6.19 -12.26
CA PRO A 240 10.03 -4.98 -12.74
C PRO A 240 11.19 -4.50 -11.84
N TYR A 241 11.16 -4.86 -10.56
CA TYR A 241 12.14 -4.44 -9.56
C TYR A 241 13.26 -5.45 -9.36
N CYS A 242 13.21 -6.62 -9.99
CA CYS A 242 14.13 -7.76 -9.79
C CYS A 242 15.61 -7.46 -10.11
N ARG A 243 16.29 -6.76 -9.21
CA ARG A 243 17.65 -6.23 -9.35
C ARG A 243 18.30 -6.12 -7.98
N ALA A 244 19.62 -6.30 -7.94
CA ALA A 244 20.40 -6.22 -6.69
C ALA A 244 20.32 -4.85 -5.99
N GLU A 245 20.04 -3.76 -6.71
CA GLU A 245 19.86 -2.44 -6.12
C GLU A 245 18.65 -2.32 -5.19
N ASN A 246 17.73 -3.30 -5.26
CA ASN A 246 16.50 -3.34 -4.45
C ASN A 246 16.53 -4.45 -3.38
N GLU A 247 17.68 -5.10 -3.14
CA GLU A 247 17.79 -6.24 -2.22
C GLU A 247 17.29 -5.93 -0.80
N ASP A 248 17.53 -4.72 -0.31
CA ASP A 248 17.12 -4.26 1.02
C ASP A 248 15.59 -4.11 1.17
N TYR A 249 14.84 -4.21 0.07
CA TYR A 249 13.37 -4.07 0.02
C TYR A 249 12.66 -5.38 -0.31
N PHE A 250 13.37 -6.50 -0.35
CA PHE A 250 12.82 -7.78 -0.78
C PHE A 250 12.59 -8.74 0.36
N ASP A 251 11.44 -9.41 0.34
CA ASP A 251 11.18 -10.59 1.15
C ASP A 251 11.20 -11.88 0.31
N TYR A 252 11.64 -12.95 0.96
CA TYR A 252 12.00 -14.20 0.30
C TYR A 252 11.22 -15.37 0.85
N THR A 253 10.86 -16.28 -0.04
CA THR A 253 10.37 -17.61 0.29
C THR A 253 11.09 -18.66 -0.56
N THR A 254 10.94 -19.94 -0.24
CA THR A 254 11.53 -21.02 -1.03
C THR A 254 10.48 -21.82 -1.76
N VAL A 255 10.62 -21.95 -3.08
CA VAL A 255 9.68 -22.69 -3.93
C VAL A 255 10.41 -23.62 -4.87
N THR A 256 9.67 -24.53 -5.51
CA THR A 256 10.21 -25.41 -6.56
C THR A 256 9.94 -24.79 -7.93
N ASN A 257 10.99 -24.54 -8.71
CA ASN A 257 10.83 -24.03 -10.07
C ASN A 257 10.39 -25.13 -11.06
N ALA A 258 10.06 -24.75 -12.29
CA ALA A 258 9.62 -25.69 -13.34
C ALA A 258 10.66 -26.75 -13.75
N LYS A 259 11.91 -26.65 -13.27
CA LYS A 259 12.98 -27.63 -13.48
C LYS A 259 13.10 -28.63 -12.31
N GLY A 260 12.30 -28.47 -11.25
CA GLY A 260 12.35 -29.31 -10.05
C GLY A 260 13.44 -28.89 -9.04
N ASN A 261 14.01 -27.69 -9.18
CA ASN A 261 15.00 -27.18 -8.24
C ASN A 261 14.33 -26.28 -7.20
N THR A 262 14.77 -26.36 -5.94
CA THR A 262 14.43 -25.36 -4.93
C THR A 262 15.16 -24.05 -5.23
N VAL A 263 14.43 -22.94 -5.26
CA VAL A 263 14.93 -21.59 -5.51
C VAL A 263 14.42 -20.62 -4.44
N GLU A 264 15.19 -19.56 -4.17
CA GLU A 264 14.75 -18.43 -3.35
C GLU A 264 13.95 -17.47 -4.24
N LEU A 265 12.64 -17.43 -4.02
CA LEU A 265 11.71 -16.55 -4.70
C LEU A 265 11.57 -15.25 -3.91
N VAL A 266 11.61 -14.13 -4.62
CA VAL A 266 11.21 -12.84 -4.05
C VAL A 266 9.70 -12.72 -4.23
N TYR A 267 8.95 -12.75 -3.13
CA TYR A 267 7.48 -12.70 -3.19
C TYR A 267 6.92 -11.31 -2.91
N GLU A 268 7.72 -10.42 -2.34
CA GLU A 268 7.29 -9.09 -1.93
C GLU A 268 8.43 -8.08 -2.10
N TYR A 269 8.06 -6.86 -2.50
CA TYR A 269 8.92 -5.69 -2.52
C TYR A 269 8.28 -4.61 -1.65
N GLU A 270 8.88 -4.30 -0.50
CA GLU A 270 8.39 -3.30 0.44
C GLU A 270 9.42 -2.17 0.61
N LYS A 271 9.00 -0.94 0.31
CA LYS A 271 9.80 0.27 0.47
C LYS A 271 8.98 1.37 1.11
N TYR A 272 9.30 1.66 2.37
CA TYR A 272 8.61 2.63 3.21
C TYR A 272 9.57 3.61 3.90
N ASN A 273 9.18 4.89 4.04
CA ASN A 273 9.97 5.90 4.78
C ASN A 273 9.20 6.74 5.79
N GLY A 274 8.08 6.26 6.32
CA GLY A 274 7.22 7.10 7.16
C GLY A 274 7.88 7.68 8.42
N ASN A 275 8.90 7.03 8.98
CA ASN A 275 9.69 7.58 10.09
C ASN A 275 10.49 8.83 9.69
N ASP A 276 11.26 8.74 8.61
CA ASP A 276 12.06 9.87 8.10
C ASP A 276 11.15 11.02 7.64
N PHE A 277 10.04 10.68 6.99
CA PHE A 277 9.02 11.63 6.59
C PHE A 277 8.40 12.35 7.79
N THR A 278 7.95 11.62 8.81
CA THR A 278 7.37 12.18 10.04
C THR A 278 8.37 13.11 10.73
N GLN A 279 9.63 12.69 10.87
CA GLN A 279 10.67 13.53 11.47
C GLN A 279 10.89 14.83 10.68
N CYS A 280 10.87 14.76 9.34
CA CYS A 280 10.97 15.94 8.49
C CYS A 280 9.78 16.89 8.70
N VAL A 281 8.55 16.38 8.71
CA VAL A 281 7.32 17.19 8.86
C VAL A 281 7.29 17.87 10.22
N HIS A 282 7.53 17.12 11.31
CA HIS A 282 7.60 17.69 12.66
C HIS A 282 8.69 18.76 12.75
N SER A 283 9.88 18.49 12.23
CA SER A 283 10.96 19.48 12.20
C SER A 283 10.56 20.75 11.44
N ALA A 284 9.85 20.62 10.32
CA ALA A 284 9.41 21.76 9.51
C ALA A 284 8.28 22.57 10.18
N ILE A 285 7.41 21.93 10.97
CA ILE A 285 6.36 22.57 11.77
C ILE A 285 6.90 23.21 13.05
N GLU A 286 7.90 22.62 13.70
CA GLU A 286 8.52 23.22 14.89
C GLU A 286 9.44 24.39 14.52
N ASN A 287 10.18 24.27 13.41
CA ASN A 287 11.06 25.34 12.93
C ASN A 287 10.25 26.46 12.28
N SER A 288 9.81 27.45 13.06
CA SER A 288 9.43 28.74 12.47
C SER A 288 10.63 29.32 11.70
N PRO A 289 10.44 30.13 10.64
CA PRO A 289 11.48 31.02 10.18
C PRO A 289 11.68 32.05 11.28
N SER A 290 12.44 31.69 12.30
CA SER A 290 13.04 32.64 13.19
C SER A 290 14.01 33.45 12.32
N ASP A 291 14.02 34.75 12.58
CA ASP A 291 15.02 35.71 12.13
C ASP A 291 16.40 35.34 12.76
N GLU A 292 16.85 34.11 12.55
CA GLU A 292 17.89 33.43 13.35
C GLU A 292 19.31 33.81 12.95
N SER A 293 19.45 34.56 11.85
CA SER A 293 20.71 35.25 11.56
C SER A 293 21.07 36.32 12.61
N VAL A 294 20.12 36.73 13.47
CA VAL A 294 20.33 37.72 14.54
C VAL A 294 20.63 37.07 15.90
N PHE A 295 20.16 35.84 16.17
CA PHE A 295 20.34 35.19 17.48
C PHE A 295 21.66 34.44 17.65
N TYR A 296 22.23 33.86 16.58
CA TYR A 296 23.53 33.19 16.66
C TYR A 296 24.67 34.13 17.06
N LYS A 297 24.56 35.44 16.78
CA LYS A 297 25.53 36.43 17.25
C LYS A 297 25.41 36.72 18.75
N LYS A 298 24.21 36.69 19.33
CA LYS A 298 23.97 37.00 20.75
C LYS A 298 24.37 35.84 21.68
N SER A 299 24.05 34.59 21.33
CA SER A 299 24.39 33.45 22.20
C SER A 299 25.90 33.14 22.22
N ALA A 300 26.58 33.34 21.08
CA ALA A 300 28.04 33.24 21.01
C ALA A 300 28.75 34.35 21.79
N GLU A 301 28.23 35.60 21.77
CA GLU A 301 28.76 36.69 22.59
C GLU A 301 28.50 36.49 24.09
N ASP A 302 27.33 36.00 24.49
CA ASP A 302 27.01 35.76 25.91
C ASP A 302 27.75 34.56 26.48
N SER A 303 27.91 33.46 25.72
CA SER A 303 28.75 32.32 26.12
C SER A 303 30.23 32.71 26.23
N ARG A 304 30.71 33.57 25.33
CA ARG A 304 32.08 34.12 25.39
C ARG A 304 32.26 35.08 26.57
N ARG A 305 31.27 35.93 26.87
CA ARG A 305 31.29 36.82 28.06
C ARG A 305 31.24 36.04 29.37
N GLN A 306 30.47 34.96 29.44
CA GLN A 306 30.39 34.11 30.64
C GLN A 306 31.72 33.39 30.89
N LYS A 307 32.31 32.77 29.85
CA LYS A 307 33.64 32.14 29.95
C LYS A 307 34.73 33.14 30.35
N MET A 308 34.64 34.38 29.88
CA MET A 308 35.60 35.43 30.22
C MET A 308 35.43 35.94 31.68
N ARG A 309 34.20 35.96 32.22
CA ARG A 309 33.96 36.25 33.65
C ARG A 309 34.50 35.16 34.55
N ASP A 310 34.29 33.89 34.20
CA ASP A 310 34.79 32.76 34.98
C ASP A 310 36.33 32.68 34.96
N ALA A 311 36.95 32.94 33.80
CA ALA A 311 38.39 33.03 33.69
C ALA A 311 38.97 34.18 34.53
N LYS A 312 38.30 35.35 34.53
CA LYS A 312 38.71 36.51 35.33
C LYS A 312 38.58 36.23 36.83
N TRP A 313 37.52 35.56 37.26
CA TRP A 313 37.34 35.17 38.66
C TRP A 313 38.41 34.16 39.12
N LYS A 314 38.69 33.14 38.30
CA LYS A 314 39.77 32.16 38.59
C LYS A 314 41.15 32.82 38.65
N PHE A 315 41.43 33.76 37.75
CA PHE A 315 42.68 34.52 37.75
C PHE A 315 42.86 35.34 39.03
N TRP A 316 41.83 36.12 39.44
CA TRP A 316 41.92 36.94 40.66
C TRP A 316 42.05 36.11 41.94
N ASN A 317 41.41 34.94 42.02
CA ASN A 317 41.58 34.01 43.13
C ASN A 317 42.96 33.34 43.18
N ALA A 318 43.61 33.17 42.02
CA ALA A 318 44.97 32.66 41.97
C ALA A 318 45.98 33.74 42.38
N VAL A 319 45.79 34.99 41.92
CA VAL A 319 46.65 36.12 42.27
C VAL A 319 46.57 36.46 43.76
N SER A 320 45.37 36.44 44.37
CA SER A 320 45.21 36.72 45.81
C SER A 320 45.87 35.68 46.72
N ARG A 321 46.10 34.46 46.23
CA ARG A 321 46.78 33.37 46.96
C ARG A 321 48.30 33.37 46.78
N ILE A 322 48.84 34.20 45.89
CA ILE A 322 50.28 34.37 45.67
C ILE A 322 50.82 35.55 46.51
N SER A 323 49.93 36.39 47.06
CA SER A 323 50.26 37.54 47.92
C SER A 323 50.20 37.26 49.44
N GLU A 324 50.18 35.98 49.84
CA GLU A 324 50.43 35.50 51.22
C GLU A 324 51.78 34.78 51.28
#